data_AF-A0A9J6H4N5-F1
#
_entry.id   AF-A0A9J6H4N5-F1
#
_cell.length_a   1.000
_cell.length_b   1.000
_cell.length_c   1.000
_cell.angle_alpha   90.00
_cell.angle_beta   90.00
_cell.angle_gamma   90.00
#
_symmetry.space_group_name_H-M   'P 1'
#
loop_
_entity.id
_entity.type
_entity.pdbx_description
1 polymer ?
#
loop_
_entity_poly.entity_id
_entity_poly.type
_entity_poly.pdbx_seq_one_letter_code
_entity_poly.pdbx_strand_id
1 'polypeptide(L)'
;MKRSYAFNSNFAPQVSPSFLNGHKDQGDAVKNTSTGEVDNLGRRLALIESMCKKYGPILCEGPSDPSTSINPLYCGHAASSFYFVHSRRFGYCPVPKAATSSLKTILLEAEGIEDPGHNADQIFRRFHRYFPHERPSADLATRLGSEYTKLVVVRHPFDRLVSAYVDKIRTTHPVIKAARKIYEDGFNNTGPNGTLTFSEFVDFILMQPVEKWDQHWSPFTALCRPCSMR
;
A
#
# COMPACT_ATOMS: atom_id res chain seq x y z
N MET A 1 8.80 24.45 -24.97
CA MET A 1 10.06 23.69 -24.77
C MET A 1 9.70 22.26 -24.40
N LYS A 2 9.87 21.31 -25.33
CA LYS A 2 9.63 19.87 -25.10
C LYS A 2 10.85 19.29 -24.35
N ARG A 3 10.66 18.70 -23.17
CA ARG A 3 11.69 17.87 -22.54
C ARG A 3 11.56 16.46 -23.12
N SER A 4 12.46 16.09 -24.05
CA SER A 4 12.68 14.69 -24.40
C SER A 4 13.33 14.00 -23.21
N TYR A 5 12.66 13.02 -22.63
CA TYR A 5 13.30 12.06 -21.74
C TYR A 5 13.87 10.95 -22.62
N ALA A 6 15.20 10.89 -22.72
CA ALA A 6 15.89 9.78 -23.36
C ALA A 6 15.78 8.54 -22.46
N PHE A 7 15.08 7.51 -22.94
CA PHE A 7 15.02 6.21 -22.29
C PHE A 7 16.38 5.54 -22.47
N ASN A 8 17.11 5.30 -21.38
CA ASN A 8 18.37 4.56 -21.43
C ASN A 8 18.04 3.06 -21.50
N SER A 9 18.17 2.46 -22.69
CA SER A 9 17.76 1.09 -23.02
C SER A 9 18.63 -0.03 -22.41
N ASN A 10 19.53 0.28 -21.48
CA ASN A 10 20.52 -0.65 -20.96
C ASN A 10 20.17 -1.30 -19.60
N PHE A 11 18.90 -1.29 -19.19
CA PHE A 11 18.44 -2.03 -18.01
C PHE A 11 17.30 -2.99 -18.37
N ALA A 12 17.64 -4.01 -19.15
CA ALA A 12 16.81 -5.21 -19.28
C ALA A 12 17.31 -6.25 -18.28
N PRO A 13 16.59 -6.54 -17.17
CA PRO A 13 16.87 -7.75 -16.42
C PRO A 13 16.50 -8.95 -17.30
N GLN A 14 17.48 -9.79 -17.60
CA GLN A 14 17.30 -11.06 -18.29
C GLN A 14 16.40 -11.95 -17.42
N VAL A 15 15.12 -12.05 -17.77
CA VAL A 15 14.17 -12.98 -17.13
C VAL A 15 14.25 -14.29 -17.90
N SER A 16 14.79 -15.33 -17.27
CA SER A 16 14.86 -16.69 -17.80
C SER A 16 13.44 -17.25 -18.06
N PRO A 17 13.17 -17.85 -19.23
CA PRO A 17 11.85 -18.38 -19.57
C PRO A 17 11.66 -19.78 -19.00
N SER A 18 11.20 -19.89 -17.75
CA SER A 18 10.77 -21.19 -17.20
C SER A 18 9.60 -21.13 -16.21
N PHE A 19 8.88 -20.01 -16.14
CA PHE A 19 7.69 -19.85 -15.28
C PHE A 19 6.37 -19.95 -16.05
N LEU A 20 6.25 -20.92 -16.97
CA LEU A 20 4.96 -21.30 -17.56
C LEU A 20 4.94 -22.82 -17.78
N ASN A 21 4.77 -23.58 -16.70
CA ASN A 21 4.17 -24.90 -16.78
C ASN A 21 3.19 -25.06 -15.63
N GLY A 22 1.92 -25.26 -15.99
CA GLY A 22 0.82 -25.37 -15.06
C GLY A 22 0.94 -26.61 -14.17
N HIS A 23 0.92 -26.39 -12.86
CA HIS A 23 0.67 -27.44 -11.91
C HIS A 23 -0.82 -27.78 -11.93
N LYS A 24 -1.14 -29.04 -12.26
CA LYS A 24 -2.45 -29.64 -12.06
C LYS A 24 -2.68 -29.80 -10.55
N ASP A 25 -3.76 -29.21 -10.05
CA ASP A 25 -4.24 -29.44 -8.69
C ASP A 25 -4.71 -30.89 -8.53
N GLN A 26 -3.98 -31.67 -7.73
CA GLN A 26 -4.50 -32.88 -7.11
C GLN A 26 -4.78 -32.53 -5.64
N GLY A 27 -6.05 -32.62 -5.27
CA GLY A 27 -6.52 -32.29 -3.93
C GLY A 27 -6.09 -33.33 -2.92
N ASP A 28 -5.19 -32.94 -2.02
CA ASP A 28 -4.88 -33.68 -0.82
C ASP A 28 -5.56 -33.03 0.39
N ALA A 29 -6.30 -33.86 1.12
CA ALA A 29 -7.09 -33.49 2.28
C ALA A 29 -6.21 -32.94 3.41
N VAL A 30 -6.48 -31.69 3.83
CA VAL A 30 -5.82 -31.06 4.98
C VAL A 30 -6.32 -31.72 6.27
N LYS A 31 -5.43 -32.49 6.91
CA LYS A 31 -5.63 -32.98 8.28
C LYS A 31 -5.45 -31.81 9.26
N ASN A 32 -6.46 -31.58 10.09
CA ASN A 32 -6.42 -30.64 11.21
C ASN A 32 -5.40 -31.10 12.27
N THR A 33 -4.34 -30.33 12.46
CA THR A 33 -3.48 -30.41 13.66
C THR A 33 -3.49 -29.08 14.39
N SER A 34 -4.21 -29.06 15.51
CA SER A 34 -4.46 -27.92 16.39
C SER A 34 -3.35 -27.72 17.43
N THR A 35 -2.12 -27.39 17.01
CA THR A 35 -1.00 -27.10 17.93
C THR A 35 -0.06 -25.95 17.48
N GLY A 36 -0.45 -25.10 16.52
CA GLY A 36 0.48 -24.17 15.85
C GLY A 36 0.32 -22.66 16.12
N GLU A 37 -0.58 -22.21 16.99
CA GLU A 37 -1.00 -20.79 16.98
C GLU A 37 -0.13 -19.84 17.82
N VAL A 38 0.72 -20.36 18.72
CA VAL A 38 1.51 -19.53 19.67
C VAL A 38 2.87 -19.05 19.11
N ASP A 39 3.33 -19.56 17.96
CA ASP A 39 4.67 -19.27 17.39
C ASP A 39 4.64 -18.43 16.08
N ASN A 40 3.47 -17.86 15.71
CA ASN A 40 3.38 -17.07 14.47
C ASN A 40 3.73 -15.58 14.68
N LEU A 41 3.31 -15.00 15.82
CA LEU A 41 3.51 -13.57 16.08
C LEU A 41 4.99 -13.24 16.32
N GLY A 42 5.68 -14.01 17.16
CA GLY A 42 7.10 -13.81 17.46
C GLY A 42 7.97 -13.86 16.20
N ARG A 43 7.74 -14.87 15.34
CA ARG A 43 8.43 -15.00 14.04
C ARG A 43 8.15 -13.81 13.12
N ARG A 44 6.90 -13.34 13.05
CA ARG A 44 6.53 -12.14 12.25
C ARG A 44 7.22 -10.89 12.78
N LEU A 45 7.26 -10.69 14.08
CA LEU A 45 7.93 -9.54 14.69
C LEU A 45 9.44 -9.58 14.44
N ALA A 46 10.09 -10.74 14.60
CA ALA A 46 11.51 -10.92 14.29
C ALA A 46 11.81 -10.68 12.80
N LEU A 47 10.92 -11.12 11.90
CA LEU A 47 11.04 -10.83 10.48
C LEU A 47 10.94 -9.32 10.21
N ILE A 48 9.95 -8.63 10.78
CA ILE A 48 9.81 -7.17 10.64
C ILE A 48 11.05 -6.46 11.21
N GLU A 49 11.58 -6.93 12.34
CA GLU A 49 12.79 -6.42 12.94
C GLU A 49 13.99 -6.50 11.98
N SER A 50 14.27 -7.71 11.50
CA SER A 50 15.38 -7.95 10.56
C SER A 50 15.22 -7.17 9.26
N MET A 51 13.99 -7.08 8.73
CA MET A 51 13.71 -6.36 7.49
C MET A 51 13.96 -4.87 7.63
N CYS A 52 13.55 -4.20 8.71
CA CYS A 52 13.92 -2.78 8.80
C CYS A 52 15.33 -2.53 9.31
N LYS A 53 16.00 -3.48 9.98
CA LYS A 53 17.44 -3.34 10.20
C LYS A 53 18.17 -3.32 8.86
N LYS A 54 17.75 -4.15 7.91
CA LYS A 54 18.34 -4.27 6.58
C LYS A 54 17.92 -3.14 5.63
N TYR A 55 16.64 -2.79 5.60
CA TYR A 55 16.04 -1.90 4.59
C TYR A 55 15.54 -0.57 5.13
N GLY A 56 15.45 -0.40 6.46
CA GLY A 56 14.97 0.83 7.10
C GLY A 56 15.74 2.09 6.68
N PRO A 57 17.09 2.09 6.72
CA PRO A 57 17.89 3.24 6.28
C PRO A 57 17.65 3.61 4.80
N ILE A 58 17.52 2.61 3.93
CA ILE A 58 17.25 2.81 2.49
C ILE A 58 15.84 3.39 2.28
N LEU A 59 14.86 2.90 3.03
CA LEU A 59 13.48 3.34 2.92
C LEU A 59 13.24 4.71 3.56
N CYS A 60 14.02 5.09 4.58
CA CYS A 60 13.71 6.25 5.39
C CYS A 60 14.75 7.33 5.60
N GLU A 61 16.02 7.07 5.34
CA GLU A 61 17.09 8.04 5.57
C GLU A 61 17.69 8.56 4.26
N GLY A 62 17.41 7.90 3.13
CA GLY A 62 18.10 8.20 1.89
C GLY A 62 19.59 7.85 1.97
N PRO A 63 20.32 7.91 0.85
CA PRO A 63 21.76 7.72 0.92
C PRO A 63 22.40 8.86 1.71
N SER A 64 23.32 8.52 2.62
CA SER A 64 24.24 9.46 3.28
C SER A 64 25.26 10.07 2.30
N ASP A 65 25.31 9.57 1.07
CA ASP A 65 26.24 9.94 0.00
C ASP A 65 25.50 10.68 -1.15
N PRO A 66 25.82 11.96 -1.42
CA PRO A 66 25.24 12.74 -2.51
C PRO A 66 25.47 12.17 -3.92
N SER A 67 26.38 11.20 -4.09
CA SER A 67 26.73 10.61 -5.40
C SER A 67 25.86 9.41 -5.80
N THR A 68 25.12 8.82 -4.85
CA THR A 68 24.16 7.75 -5.12
C THR A 68 22.81 8.32 -5.56
N SER A 69 22.47 8.15 -6.84
CA SER A 69 21.21 8.60 -7.46
C SER A 69 19.93 7.88 -6.98
N ILE A 70 19.97 7.16 -5.86
CA ILE A 70 18.77 6.60 -5.25
C ILE A 70 18.18 7.70 -4.38
N ASN A 71 17.22 8.46 -4.91
CA ASN A 71 16.51 9.46 -4.11
C ASN A 71 15.98 8.79 -2.82
N PRO A 72 15.84 9.51 -1.70
CA PRO A 72 15.17 9.00 -0.49
C PRO A 72 13.68 8.72 -0.78
N LEU A 73 13.38 7.69 -1.56
CA LEU A 73 12.15 7.57 -2.35
C LEU A 73 10.88 7.40 -1.50
N TYR A 74 10.98 7.10 -0.20
CA TYR A 74 9.84 6.51 0.54
C TYR A 74 9.47 7.16 1.87
N CYS A 75 10.16 8.22 2.30
CA CYS A 75 9.92 8.84 3.61
C CYS A 75 9.57 10.35 3.55
N GLY A 76 9.37 10.89 2.34
CA GLY A 76 8.80 12.23 2.12
C GLY A 76 7.27 12.22 2.00
N HIS A 77 6.59 13.02 2.83
CA HIS A 77 5.29 13.65 2.56
C HIS A 77 3.95 13.01 2.97
N ALA A 78 3.88 11.77 3.45
CA ALA A 78 2.70 11.33 4.18
C ALA A 78 3.13 10.59 5.44
N ALA A 79 3.06 11.27 6.56
CA ALA A 79 3.25 10.61 7.82
C ALA A 79 2.05 9.66 8.03
N SER A 80 2.32 8.41 8.42
CA SER A 80 1.32 7.35 8.57
C SER A 80 0.12 7.81 9.36
N SER A 81 -1.04 7.92 8.71
CA SER A 81 -2.23 8.34 9.43
C SER A 81 -2.91 7.14 10.07
N PHE A 82 -3.14 7.24 11.37
CA PHE A 82 -3.72 6.18 12.18
C PHE A 82 -5.12 6.53 12.64
N TYR A 83 -5.95 5.50 12.75
CA TYR A 83 -7.21 5.57 13.45
C TYR A 83 -7.09 4.88 14.80
N PHE A 84 -7.64 5.51 15.83
CA PHE A 84 -7.60 4.99 17.18
C PHE A 84 -8.94 4.41 17.56
N VAL A 85 -8.93 3.12 17.89
CA VAL A 85 -10.06 2.41 18.50
C VAL A 85 -9.77 2.32 19.99
N HIS A 86 -10.10 3.39 20.72
CA HIS A 86 -9.70 3.57 22.12
C HIS A 86 -10.22 2.47 23.04
N SER A 87 -11.47 2.06 22.88
CA SER A 87 -12.13 0.98 23.62
C SER A 87 -11.38 -0.35 23.57
N ARG A 88 -10.62 -0.60 22.49
CA ARG A 88 -9.87 -1.83 22.25
C ARG A 88 -8.36 -1.63 22.28
N ARG A 89 -7.90 -0.40 22.51
CA ARG A 89 -6.48 -0.01 22.50
C ARG A 89 -5.78 -0.42 21.20
N PHE A 90 -6.42 -0.21 20.05
CA PHE A 90 -5.82 -0.41 18.73
C PHE A 90 -5.50 0.89 17.99
N GLY A 91 -4.32 0.94 17.37
CA GLY A 91 -3.98 1.92 16.33
C GLY A 91 -3.97 1.24 14.96
N TYR A 92 -4.89 1.61 14.08
CA TYR A 92 -5.01 1.03 12.74
C TYR A 92 -4.51 1.97 11.64
N CYS A 93 -3.52 1.52 10.86
CA CYS A 93 -3.08 2.20 9.64
C CYS A 93 -3.71 1.54 8.40
N PRO A 94 -4.60 2.23 7.66
CA PRO A 94 -5.24 1.63 6.49
C PRO A 94 -4.31 1.62 5.27
N VAL A 95 -4.17 0.45 4.65
CA VAL A 95 -3.51 0.29 3.35
C VAL A 95 -4.59 -0.01 2.30
N PRO A 96 -4.94 0.94 1.40
CA PRO A 96 -5.95 0.69 0.38
C PRO A 96 -5.63 -0.57 -0.43
N LYS A 97 -6.69 -1.28 -0.85
CA LYS A 97 -6.59 -2.54 -1.63
C LYS A 97 -5.98 -3.72 -0.87
N ALA A 98 -5.82 -3.61 0.45
CA ALA A 98 -5.50 -4.69 1.38
C ALA A 98 -6.65 -4.92 2.38
N ALA A 99 -7.87 -5.11 1.87
CA ALA A 99 -9.08 -5.36 2.67
C ALA A 99 -9.51 -4.24 3.64
N THR A 100 -9.11 -2.98 3.38
CA THR A 100 -9.43 -1.83 4.23
C THR A 100 -10.92 -1.66 4.51
N SER A 101 -11.78 -1.74 3.49
CA SER A 101 -13.22 -1.53 3.67
C SER A 101 -13.82 -2.60 4.59
N SER A 102 -13.45 -3.87 4.38
CA SER A 102 -13.89 -4.98 5.23
C SER A 102 -13.42 -4.81 6.67
N LEU A 103 -12.16 -4.44 6.89
CA LEU A 103 -11.65 -4.24 8.25
C LEU A 103 -12.32 -3.03 8.93
N LYS A 104 -12.61 -1.96 8.18
CA LYS A 104 -13.37 -0.81 8.70
C LYS A 104 -14.79 -1.20 9.11
N THR A 105 -15.45 -2.02 8.30
CA THR A 105 -16.78 -2.58 8.62
C THR A 105 -16.73 -3.39 9.92
N ILE A 106 -15.81 -4.35 10.03
CA ILE A 106 -15.65 -5.19 11.22
C ILE A 106 -15.39 -4.33 12.47
N LEU A 107 -14.53 -3.31 12.37
CA LEU A 107 -14.22 -2.43 13.49
C LEU A 107 -15.41 -1.54 13.88
N LEU A 108 -16.22 -1.08 12.92
CA LEU A 108 -17.45 -0.35 13.22
C LEU A 108 -18.47 -1.25 13.93
N GLU A 109 -18.70 -2.45 13.41
CA GLU A 109 -19.61 -3.44 13.99
C GLU A 109 -19.16 -3.86 15.40
N ALA A 110 -17.85 -4.01 15.60
CA ALA A 110 -17.28 -4.30 16.91
C ALA A 110 -17.54 -3.19 17.94
N GLU A 111 -17.75 -1.94 17.51
CA GLU A 111 -18.17 -0.83 18.38
C GLU A 111 -19.70 -0.67 18.46
N GLY A 112 -20.45 -1.68 17.99
CA GLY A 112 -21.92 -1.69 18.04
C GLY A 112 -22.59 -0.85 16.93
N ILE A 113 -21.87 -0.51 15.86
CA ILE A 113 -22.44 0.23 14.74
C ILE A 113 -23.07 -0.75 13.74
N GLU A 114 -24.39 -0.89 13.82
CA GLU A 114 -25.17 -1.86 13.01
C GLU A 114 -25.23 -1.52 11.50
N ASP A 115 -25.17 -0.23 11.15
CA ASP A 115 -25.08 0.23 9.76
C ASP A 115 -23.73 0.91 9.49
N PRO A 116 -22.72 0.13 9.06
CA PRO A 116 -21.42 0.66 8.66
C PRO A 116 -21.45 1.32 7.27
N GLY A 117 -22.51 1.10 6.48
CA GLY A 117 -22.69 1.60 5.12
C GLY A 117 -22.56 0.53 4.03
N HIS A 118 -23.13 0.80 2.85
CA HIS A 118 -23.30 -0.19 1.77
C HIS A 118 -22.26 -0.10 0.65
N ASN A 119 -21.33 0.86 0.73
CA ASN A 119 -20.21 1.00 -0.21
C ASN A 119 -18.98 1.59 0.48
N ALA A 120 -17.83 1.51 -0.20
CA ALA A 120 -16.54 1.92 0.35
C ALA A 120 -16.52 3.39 0.82
N ASP A 121 -17.20 4.30 0.12
CA ASP A 121 -17.22 5.72 0.47
C ASP A 121 -18.06 5.99 1.72
N GLN A 122 -19.22 5.33 1.84
CA GLN A 122 -20.06 5.39 3.04
C GLN A 122 -19.30 4.84 4.25
N ILE A 123 -18.71 3.65 4.12
CA ILE A 123 -17.89 3.01 5.17
C ILE A 123 -16.75 3.94 5.58
N PHE A 124 -16.04 4.52 4.61
CA PHE A 124 -14.94 5.45 4.88
C PHE A 124 -15.38 6.68 5.68
N ARG A 125 -16.50 7.31 5.30
CA ARG A 125 -17.04 8.49 6.00
C ARG A 125 -17.54 8.13 7.40
N ARG A 126 -18.21 6.98 7.54
CA ARG A 126 -18.70 6.47 8.83
C ARG A 126 -17.51 6.22 9.76
N PHE A 127 -16.50 5.49 9.28
CA PHE A 127 -15.28 5.18 10.02
C PHE A 127 -14.56 6.43 10.51
N HIS A 128 -14.39 7.43 9.64
CA HIS A 128 -13.80 8.72 10.01
C HIS A 128 -14.56 9.49 11.10
N ARG A 129 -15.88 9.30 11.19
CA ARG A 129 -16.71 9.98 12.18
C ARG A 129 -16.55 9.36 13.57
N TYR A 130 -16.39 8.03 13.64
CA TYR A 130 -16.32 7.31 14.91
C TYR A 130 -14.90 7.19 15.46
N PHE A 131 -13.90 7.08 14.58
CA PHE A 131 -12.53 6.88 15.00
C PHE A 131 -11.70 8.13 14.69
N PRO A 132 -11.09 8.77 15.71
CA PRO A 132 -10.19 9.89 15.51
C PRO A 132 -9.07 9.51 14.55
N HIS A 133 -8.94 10.29 13.48
CA HIS A 133 -7.85 10.19 12.54
C HIS A 133 -6.77 11.19 12.96
N GLU A 134 -5.68 10.68 13.54
CA GLU A 134 -4.59 11.54 14.01
C GLU A 134 -3.45 11.57 13.00
N ARG A 135 -2.96 12.78 12.72
CA ARG A 135 -1.72 12.96 11.96
C ARG A 135 -0.54 12.63 12.88
N PRO A 136 0.57 12.11 12.33
CA PRO A 136 1.75 11.86 13.12
C PRO A 136 2.28 13.06 13.87
N SER A 137 2.55 12.82 15.14
CA SER A 137 3.21 13.71 16.09
C SER A 137 4.12 12.88 16.99
N ALA A 138 5.04 13.53 17.71
CA ALA A 138 5.86 12.83 18.70
C ALA A 138 5.00 12.20 19.82
N ASP A 139 3.90 12.87 20.19
CA ASP A 139 2.90 12.35 21.12
C ASP A 139 2.23 11.08 20.57
N LEU A 140 1.86 11.10 19.28
CA LEU A 140 1.26 9.93 18.63
C LEU A 140 2.20 8.73 18.63
N ALA A 141 3.48 8.96 18.32
CA ALA A 141 4.49 7.90 18.34
C ALA A 141 4.64 7.32 19.75
N THR A 142 4.60 8.18 20.78
CA THR A 142 4.67 7.76 22.18
C THR A 142 3.47 6.89 22.56
N ARG A 143 2.25 7.38 22.30
CA ARG A 143 1.00 6.64 22.56
C ARG A 143 0.94 5.32 21.81
N LEU A 144 1.30 5.32 20.52
CA LEU A 144 1.39 4.08 19.73
C LEU A 144 2.45 3.11 20.25
N GLY A 145 3.52 3.60 20.89
CA GLY A 145 4.58 2.80 21.48
C GLY A 145 4.20 2.13 22.80
N SER A 146 3.50 2.85 23.68
CA SER A 146 3.26 2.41 25.06
C SER A 146 1.81 2.00 25.37
N GLU A 147 0.83 2.46 24.60
CA GLU A 147 -0.58 2.31 24.97
C GLU A 147 -1.38 1.42 24.01
N TYR A 148 -1.05 1.43 22.71
CA TYR A 148 -1.87 0.80 21.67
C TYR A 148 -1.18 -0.40 21.02
N THR A 149 -1.95 -1.45 20.76
CA THR A 149 -1.54 -2.48 19.81
C THR A 149 -1.67 -1.93 18.39
N LYS A 150 -0.61 -2.01 17.62
CA LYS A 150 -0.52 -1.45 16.27
C LYS A 150 -0.92 -2.49 15.23
N LEU A 151 -1.86 -2.13 14.34
CA LEU A 151 -2.38 -3.01 13.31
C LEU A 151 -2.17 -2.41 11.92
N VAL A 152 -1.56 -3.21 11.05
CA VAL A 152 -1.51 -2.97 9.60
C VAL A 152 -1.84 -4.27 8.90
N VAL A 153 -2.73 -4.20 7.91
CA VAL A 153 -3.01 -5.33 7.02
C VAL A 153 -2.39 -5.00 5.68
N VAL A 154 -1.53 -5.90 5.20
CA VAL A 154 -0.81 -5.76 3.94
C VAL A 154 -1.23 -6.84 2.97
N ARG A 155 -1.01 -6.59 1.67
CA ARG A 155 -1.25 -7.52 0.58
C ARG A 155 0.00 -7.59 -0.28
N HIS A 156 0.17 -8.68 -1.02
CA HIS A 156 1.24 -8.80 -2.00
C HIS A 156 1.28 -7.56 -2.92
N PRO A 157 2.45 -6.92 -3.13
CA PRO A 157 2.53 -5.64 -3.84
C PRO A 157 1.91 -5.66 -5.24
N PHE A 158 2.15 -6.72 -6.01
CA PHE A 158 1.60 -6.83 -7.37
C PHE A 158 0.09 -7.03 -7.39
N ASP A 159 -0.46 -7.85 -6.49
CA ASP A 159 -1.92 -8.03 -6.40
C ASP A 159 -2.62 -6.75 -6.00
N ARG A 160 -1.98 -5.99 -5.09
CA ARG A 160 -2.48 -4.68 -4.67
C ARG A 160 -2.49 -3.70 -5.84
N LEU A 161 -1.45 -3.70 -6.67
CA LEU A 161 -1.34 -2.84 -7.84
C LEU A 161 -2.39 -3.20 -8.91
N VAL A 162 -2.60 -4.49 -9.18
CA VAL A 162 -3.67 -4.97 -10.08
C VAL A 162 -5.05 -4.60 -9.54
N SER A 163 -5.27 -4.75 -8.22
CA SER A 163 -6.52 -4.35 -7.58
C SER A 163 -6.77 -2.84 -7.71
N ALA A 164 -5.72 -2.01 -7.57
CA ALA A 164 -5.81 -0.57 -7.79
C ALA A 164 -6.15 -0.25 -9.25
N TYR A 165 -5.50 -0.91 -10.21
CA TYR A 165 -5.80 -0.74 -11.64
C TYR A 165 -7.26 -1.05 -11.96
N VAL A 166 -7.75 -2.22 -11.56
CA VAL A 166 -9.14 -2.61 -11.82
C VAL A 166 -10.14 -1.68 -11.14
N ASP A 167 -9.90 -1.33 -9.88
CA ASP A 167 -10.84 -0.51 -9.11
C ASP A 167 -10.80 0.98 -9.45
N LYS A 168 -9.64 1.52 -9.86
CA LYS A 168 -9.43 2.96 -10.02
C LYS A 168 -9.21 3.39 -11.46
N ILE A 169 -8.68 2.54 -12.33
CA ILE A 169 -8.39 2.89 -13.72
C ILE A 169 -9.50 2.40 -14.64
N ARG A 170 -10.09 1.23 -14.39
CA ARG A 170 -11.16 0.71 -15.25
C ARG A 170 -12.56 1.30 -14.96
N THR A 171 -12.73 2.06 -13.89
CA THR A 171 -14.05 2.48 -13.36
C THR A 171 -14.27 4.01 -13.33
N THR A 172 -13.54 4.79 -14.13
CA THR A 172 -13.71 6.26 -14.24
C THR A 172 -13.44 7.05 -12.93
N HIS A 173 -12.42 6.69 -12.15
CA HIS A 173 -12.02 7.46 -10.96
C HIS A 173 -11.53 8.89 -11.31
N PRO A 174 -11.75 9.92 -10.48
CA PRO A 174 -11.29 11.29 -10.76
C PRO A 174 -9.78 11.42 -10.99
N VAL A 175 -8.97 10.58 -10.33
CA VAL A 175 -7.51 10.52 -10.55
C VAL A 175 -7.19 10.10 -11.99
N ILE A 176 -8.07 9.34 -12.65
CA ILE A 176 -7.96 9.09 -14.10
C ILE A 176 -8.04 10.39 -14.87
N LYS A 177 -8.85 11.39 -14.51
CA LYS A 177 -8.91 12.64 -15.30
C LYS A 177 -7.58 13.41 -15.27
N ALA A 178 -6.91 13.45 -14.12
CA ALA A 178 -5.61 14.09 -13.97
C ALA A 178 -4.48 13.24 -14.60
N ALA A 179 -4.50 11.93 -14.37
CA ALA A 179 -3.58 10.99 -15.01
C ALA A 179 -3.73 11.01 -16.53
N ARG A 180 -4.96 11.00 -17.04
CA ARG A 180 -5.34 11.11 -18.44
C ARG A 180 -4.79 12.36 -19.08
N LYS A 181 -4.95 13.53 -18.47
CA LYS A 181 -4.40 14.78 -19.03
C LYS A 181 -2.87 14.72 -19.16
N ILE A 182 -2.18 14.17 -18.16
CA ILE A 182 -0.71 14.01 -18.19
C ILE A 182 -0.29 12.93 -19.21
N TYR A 183 -1.09 11.89 -19.39
CA TYR A 183 -0.81 10.77 -20.30
C TYR A 183 -1.13 11.13 -21.77
N GLU A 184 -2.22 11.84 -22.03
CA GLU A 184 -2.62 12.36 -23.35
C GLU A 184 -1.60 13.36 -23.91
N ASP A 185 -0.96 14.15 -23.03
CA ASP A 185 0.09 15.10 -23.42
C ASP A 185 1.45 14.40 -23.74
N GLY A 186 1.63 13.13 -23.36
CA GLY A 186 2.90 12.41 -23.41
C GLY A 186 2.94 11.11 -24.23
N PHE A 187 1.81 10.44 -24.45
CA PHE A 187 1.70 9.14 -25.12
C PHE A 187 0.58 9.12 -26.18
N ASN A 188 0.92 8.67 -27.39
CA ASN A 188 0.03 8.68 -28.56
C ASN A 188 -1.01 7.55 -28.60
N ASN A 189 -1.00 6.61 -27.65
CA ASN A 189 -1.89 5.46 -27.65
C ASN A 189 -2.61 5.41 -26.31
N THR A 190 -3.89 5.77 -26.31
CA THR A 190 -4.79 5.38 -25.22
C THR A 190 -5.49 4.10 -25.67
N GLY A 191 -5.66 3.14 -24.77
CA GLY A 191 -6.43 1.93 -25.05
C GLY A 191 -7.85 2.23 -25.53
N PRO A 192 -8.57 1.25 -26.10
CA PRO A 192 -9.93 1.46 -26.60
C PRO A 192 -10.78 2.10 -25.49
N ASN A 193 -11.35 3.28 -25.79
CA ASN A 193 -12.14 4.15 -24.90
C ASN A 193 -11.36 5.09 -23.94
N GLY A 194 -10.08 5.36 -24.17
CA GLY A 194 -9.34 6.35 -23.37
C GLY A 194 -8.97 5.88 -21.95
N THR A 195 -8.94 4.56 -21.74
CA THR A 195 -8.52 3.92 -20.49
C THR A 195 -7.13 3.34 -20.67
N LEU A 196 -6.23 3.59 -19.71
CA LEU A 196 -4.88 3.03 -19.74
C LEU A 196 -4.94 1.51 -19.63
N THR A 197 -4.11 0.80 -20.39
CA THR A 197 -3.78 -0.60 -20.14
C THR A 197 -3.03 -0.73 -18.80
N PHE A 198 -2.87 -1.96 -18.29
CA PHE A 198 -2.10 -2.16 -17.06
C PHE A 198 -0.64 -1.72 -17.20
N SER A 199 -0.01 -1.98 -18.36
CA SER A 199 1.37 -1.54 -18.63
C SER A 199 1.47 -0.03 -18.62
N GLU A 200 0.57 0.66 -19.33
CA GLU A 200 0.53 2.13 -19.37
C GLU A 200 0.26 2.74 -17.98
N PHE A 201 -0.55 2.07 -17.15
CA PHE A 201 -0.73 2.48 -15.76
C PHE A 201 0.55 2.34 -14.93
N VAL A 202 1.34 1.28 -15.14
CA VAL A 202 2.64 1.12 -14.48
C VAL A 202 3.61 2.19 -14.97
N ASP A 203 3.68 2.43 -16.28
CA ASP A 203 4.52 3.49 -16.87
C ASP A 203 4.14 4.87 -16.32
N PHE A 204 2.84 5.16 -16.20
CA PHE A 204 2.33 6.38 -15.58
C PHE A 204 2.85 6.56 -14.14
N ILE A 205 2.80 5.51 -13.31
CA ILE A 205 3.30 5.56 -11.94
C ILE A 205 4.82 5.87 -11.95
N LEU A 206 5.58 5.19 -12.80
CA LEU A 206 7.04 5.33 -12.87
C LEU A 206 7.50 6.70 -13.41
N MET A 207 6.66 7.38 -14.20
CA MET A 207 6.93 8.75 -14.66
C MET A 207 6.74 9.82 -13.58
N GLN A 208 6.08 9.47 -12.48
CA GLN A 208 5.84 10.38 -11.37
C GLN A 208 6.83 10.15 -10.23
N PRO A 209 7.31 11.22 -9.58
CA PRO A 209 8.06 11.05 -8.35
C PRO A 209 7.14 10.47 -7.26
N VAL A 210 7.69 9.67 -6.35
CA VAL A 210 6.91 8.86 -5.38
C VAL A 210 6.00 9.71 -4.50
N GLU A 211 6.39 10.96 -4.23
CA GLU A 211 5.62 11.91 -3.43
C GLU A 211 4.27 12.27 -4.06
N LYS A 212 4.13 12.04 -5.37
CA LYS A 212 2.89 12.27 -6.12
C LYS A 212 2.06 10.99 -6.31
N TRP A 213 2.56 9.83 -5.85
CA TRP A 213 1.81 8.59 -6.00
C TRP A 213 0.54 8.62 -5.14
N ASP A 214 -0.57 8.23 -5.75
CA ASP A 214 -1.84 8.08 -5.03
C ASP A 214 -1.76 6.91 -4.05
N GLN A 215 -2.35 7.10 -2.87
CA GLN A 215 -2.41 6.09 -1.81
C GLN A 215 -2.90 4.71 -2.25
N HIS A 216 -3.66 4.59 -3.35
CA HIS A 216 -4.15 3.31 -3.86
C HIS A 216 -3.05 2.43 -4.47
N TRP A 217 -1.97 3.02 -5.00
CA TRP A 217 -0.81 2.30 -5.54
C TRP A 217 0.49 2.57 -4.81
N SER A 218 0.58 3.60 -3.95
CA SER A 218 1.74 3.85 -3.11
C SER A 218 2.08 2.64 -2.22
N PRO A 219 3.34 2.19 -2.12
CA PRO A 219 3.73 1.08 -1.27
C PRO A 219 3.28 1.27 0.18
N PHE A 220 2.91 0.17 0.85
CA PHE A 220 2.47 0.23 2.25
C PHE A 220 3.58 0.73 3.18
N THR A 221 4.85 0.57 2.81
CA THR A 221 6.01 1.09 3.54
C THR A 221 6.02 2.61 3.55
N ALA A 222 5.60 3.26 2.46
CA ALA A 222 5.45 4.71 2.39
C ALA A 222 4.21 5.20 3.16
N LEU A 223 3.12 4.41 3.16
CA LEU A 223 1.85 4.76 3.81
C LEU A 223 1.86 4.57 5.33
N CYS A 224 2.41 3.45 5.82
CA CYS A 224 2.31 3.06 7.23
C CYS A 224 3.65 3.03 7.95
N ARG A 225 4.79 3.03 7.25
CA ARG A 225 6.15 3.09 7.86
C ARG A 225 6.36 2.10 9.02
N PRO A 226 6.22 0.79 8.80
CA PRO A 226 6.29 -0.24 9.86
C PRO A 226 7.56 -0.21 10.70
N CYS A 227 8.64 0.33 10.16
CA CYS A 227 9.92 0.46 10.84
C CYS A 227 9.94 1.56 11.91
N SER A 228 9.12 2.60 11.73
CA SER A 228 8.93 3.71 12.68
C SER A 228 7.80 3.45 13.68
N MET A 229 7.03 2.38 13.47
CA MET A 229 5.93 1.97 14.35
C MET A 229 6.40 0.99 15.45
N ARG A 230 7.70 0.87 15.72
CA ARG A 230 8.21 -0.08 16.72
C ARG A 230 7.95 0.40 18.13
#